data_AF-A0A0N7KKL2-F1
#
_entry.id   AF-A0A0N7KKL2-F1
#
_cell.length_a   1.000
_cell.length_b   1.000
_cell.length_c   1.000
_cell.angle_alpha   90.00
_cell.angle_beta   90.00
_cell.angle_gamma   90.00
#
_symmetry.space_group_name_H-M   'P 1'
#
loop_
_entity.id
_entity.type
_entity.pdbx_description
1 polymer ?
#
loop_
_entity_poly.entity_id
_entity_poly.type
_entity_poly.pdbx_seq_one_letter_code
_entity_poly.pdbx_strand_id
1 'polypeptide(L)' 'GRSRGGQTRKEQMGEEGYREMGRKGGLSTGDESGGERAAREGIDIDESKYKTKS' A
#
# COMPACT_ATOMS: atom_id res chain seq x y z
N GLY A 1 10.47 -19.71 -8.29
CA GLY A 1 11.05 -18.51 -7.65
C GLY A 1 9.93 -17.60 -7.21
N ARG A 2 9.75 -17.39 -5.90
CA ARG A 2 8.55 -16.78 -5.30
C ARG A 2 8.62 -15.24 -5.24
N SER A 3 9.66 -14.62 -5.82
CA SER A 3 9.94 -13.19 -5.69
C SER A 3 9.36 -12.29 -6.79
N ARG A 4 8.78 -12.86 -7.87
CA ARG A 4 8.30 -12.05 -9.01
C ARG A 4 7.04 -11.25 -8.71
N GLY A 5 6.17 -11.74 -7.82
CA GLY A 5 4.88 -11.09 -7.56
C GLY A 5 5.01 -9.65 -7.07
N GLY A 6 5.96 -9.38 -6.17
CA GLY A 6 6.23 -8.04 -5.66
C GLY A 6 6.80 -7.11 -6.72
N GLN A 7 7.74 -7.60 -7.53
CA GLN A 7 8.34 -6.81 -8.62
C GLN A 7 7.32 -6.50 -9.72
N THR A 8 6.51 -7.47 -10.13
CA THR A 8 5.44 -7.27 -11.12
C THR A 8 4.39 -6.28 -10.62
N ARG A 9 4.08 -6.27 -9.33
CA ARG A 9 3.15 -5.29 -8.74
C ARG A 9 3.77 -3.89 -8.67
N LYS A 10 5.08 -3.80 -8.38
CA LYS A 10 5.85 -2.55 -8.48
C LYS A 10 5.89 -2.01 -9.92
N GLU A 11 6.06 -2.86 -10.92
CA GLU A 11 6.04 -2.43 -12.32
C GLU A 11 4.66 -1.94 -12.78
N GLN A 12 3.57 -2.60 -12.35
CA GLN A 12 2.20 -2.21 -12.72
C GLN A 12 1.73 -0.91 -12.04
N MET A 13 2.15 -0.66 -10.81
CA MET A 13 1.69 0.51 -10.01
C MET A 13 2.74 1.62 -9.94
N GLY A 14 3.94 1.37 -10.46
CA GLY A 14 5.11 2.21 -10.25
C GLY A 14 5.69 2.09 -8.83
N GLU A 15 6.85 2.73 -8.65
CA GLU A 15 7.52 2.76 -7.35
C GLU A 15 6.69 3.49 -6.28
N GLU A 16 6.00 4.56 -6.66
CA GLU A 16 5.20 5.38 -5.76
C GLU A 16 3.99 4.60 -5.22
N GLY A 17 3.21 3.95 -6.10
CA GLY A 17 2.09 3.10 -5.68
C GLY A 17 2.51 1.90 -4.85
N TYR A 18 3.64 1.25 -5.19
CA TYR A 18 4.16 0.16 -4.38
C TYR A 18 4.60 0.63 -2.97
N ARG A 19 5.19 1.83 -2.88
CA ARG A 19 5.64 2.43 -1.62
C ARG A 19 4.45 2.84 -0.74
N GLU A 20 3.43 3.46 -1.32
CA GLU A 20 2.13 3.78 -0.69
C GLU A 20 1.45 2.54 -0.11
N MET A 21 1.37 1.47 -0.91
CA MET A 21 0.79 0.21 -0.48
C MET A 21 1.58 -0.43 0.67
N GLY A 22 2.92 -0.41 0.59
CA GLY A 22 3.79 -0.91 1.66
C GLY A 22 3.64 -0.10 2.95
N ARG A 23 3.49 1.22 2.84
CA ARG A 23 3.24 2.13 3.96
C ARG A 23 1.91 1.79 4.65
N LYS A 24 0.83 1.63 3.89
CA LYS A 24 -0.46 1.17 4.43
C LYS A 24 -0.36 -0.22 5.06
N GLY A 25 0.33 -1.15 4.41
CA GLY A 25 0.54 -2.51 4.93
C GLY A 25 1.27 -2.52 6.28
N GLY A 26 2.33 -1.71 6.42
CA GLY A 26 3.11 -1.60 7.65
C GLY A 26 2.41 -0.88 8.80
N LEU A 27 1.39 -0.06 8.50
CA LEU A 27 0.56 0.60 9.50
C LEU A 27 -0.61 -0.26 9.98
N SER A 28 -0.87 -1.41 9.35
CA SER A 28 -1.93 -2.31 9.81
C SER A 28 -1.48 -2.98 11.11
N THR A 29 -2.21 -2.73 12.18
CA THR A 29 -2.04 -3.43 13.46
C THR A 29 -3.05 -4.58 13.52
N GLY A 30 -2.81 -5.64 14.32
CA GLY A 30 -3.69 -6.82 14.34
C GLY A 30 -5.18 -6.55 14.62
N ASP A 31 -5.50 -5.37 15.16
CA ASP A 31 -6.84 -4.91 15.51
C ASP A 31 -7.39 -3.81 14.57
N GLU A 32 -6.52 -3.10 13.84
CA GLU A 32 -6.88 -1.91 13.04
C GLU A 32 -6.29 -1.97 11.63
N SER A 33 -7.06 -1.60 10.61
CA SER A 33 -6.52 -1.53 9.26
C SER A 33 -5.51 -0.39 9.13
N GLY A 34 -4.48 -0.58 8.30
CA GLY A 34 -3.47 0.46 8.11
C GLY A 34 -3.99 1.73 7.46
N GLY A 35 -5.17 1.70 6.83
CA GLY A 35 -5.85 2.91 6.35
C GLY A 35 -6.46 3.72 7.50
N GLU A 36 -7.10 3.04 8.46
CA GLU A 36 -7.66 3.68 9.65
C GLU A 36 -6.57 4.26 10.55
N ARG A 37 -5.48 3.51 10.74
CA ARG A 37 -4.33 4.00 11.51
C ARG A 37 -3.66 5.19 10.82
N ALA A 38 -3.49 5.13 9.49
CA ALA A 38 -2.95 6.25 8.74
C ALA A 38 -3.80 7.51 8.90
N ALA A 39 -5.12 7.40 8.80
CA ALA A 39 -6.03 8.51 9.04
C ALA A 39 -5.94 9.05 10.48
N ARG A 40 -5.77 8.17 11.49
CA ARG A 40 -5.59 8.55 12.90
C ARG A 40 -4.27 9.30 13.15
N GLU A 41 -3.18 8.84 12.54
CA GLU A 41 -1.84 9.46 12.66
C GLU A 41 -1.67 10.68 11.73
N GLY A 42 -2.66 10.98 10.87
CA GLY A 42 -2.57 12.06 9.88
C GLY A 42 -1.63 11.75 8.72
N ILE A 43 -1.38 10.46 8.47
CA ILE A 43 -0.61 9.98 7.33
C ILE A 43 -1.55 9.95 6.12
N ASP A 44 -1.32 10.86 5.18
CA ASP A 44 -1.99 10.83 3.88
C ASP A 44 -1.47 9.62 3.08
N ILE A 45 -2.38 8.71 2.75
CA ILE A 45 -2.11 7.53 1.90
C ILE A 45 -3.04 7.63 0.71
N ASP A 46 -2.46 7.82 -0.46
CA ASP A 46 -3.19 7.87 -1.71
C ASP A 46 -3.46 6.45 -2.22
N GLU A 47 -4.62 5.92 -1.80
CA GLU A 47 -5.07 4.60 -2.22
C GLU A 47 -5.23 4.48 -3.75
N SER A 48 -5.42 5.60 -4.45
CA SER A 48 -5.59 5.60 -5.91
C SER A 48 -4.30 5.20 -6.65
N LYS A 49 -3.13 5.31 -5.99
CA LYS A 49 -1.81 4.97 -6.58
C LYS A 49 -1.57 3.48 -6.74
N TYR A 50 -2.26 2.65 -5.93
CA TYR A 50 -2.06 1.21 -5.95
C TYR A 50 -3.35 0.41 -6.12
N LYS A 51 -4.52 1.05 -5.94
CA LYS A 51 -5.81 0.42 -6.19
C LYS A 51 -6.15 0.62 -7.66
N THR A 52 -6.09 -0.44 -8.45
CA THR A 52 -6.56 -0.41 -9.83
C THR A 52 -8.07 -0.15 -9.82
N LYS A 53 -8.51 0.91 -10.50
CA LYS A 53 -9.95 1.15 -10.75
C LYS A 53 -10.51 -0.11 -11.40
N SER A 54 -11.41 -0.80 -10.70
CA SER A 54 -12.17 -1.93 -11.26
C SER A 54 -13.30 -1.42 -12.13
#